data_AF-C5B623-F1
#
_entry.id   AF-C5B623-F1
#
_cell.length_a   1.000
_cell.length_b   1.000
_cell.length_c   1.000
_cell.angle_alpha   90.00
_cell.angle_beta   90.00
_cell.angle_gamma   90.00
#
_symmetry.space_group_name_H-M   'P 1'
#
loop_
_entity.id
_entity.type
_entity.pdbx_description
1 polymer ?
#
loop_
_entity_poly.entity_id
_entity_poly.type
_entity_poly.pdbx_seq_one_letter_code
_entity_poly.pdbx_strand_id
1 'polypeptide(L)'
;MPPFSHLWVGAGTGAGFLRILRTLRLLRTYQLLDRLRADFPVFRRNEEVIIALVNLVVFIFVMTGIVYATQHQTNPAIGNYVDALYFTVTSLTTTGYGDITLQGTGGRLISVVVMICGVTLFLRLAQVLFRPYKVRFPCPTCGLQRHEPDAVHCKACGTALNIPDEGAY
;
A
#
# COMPACT_ATOMS: atom_id res chain seq x y z
N MET A 1 -8.84 47.94 -43.56
CA MET A 1 -7.79 47.32 -42.71
C MET A 1 -8.48 46.77 -41.46
N PRO A 2 -8.16 45.56 -40.99
CA PRO A 2 -8.94 44.33 -41.25
C PRO A 2 -9.71 43.77 -40.04
N PRO A 3 -10.66 42.85 -40.27
CA PRO A 3 -10.88 41.70 -39.38
C PRO A 3 -10.90 40.35 -40.15
N PHE A 4 -10.84 39.22 -39.42
CA PHE A 4 -11.02 37.82 -39.87
C PHE A 4 -9.79 36.97 -40.25
N SER A 5 -8.91 36.68 -39.29
CA SER A 5 -7.96 35.54 -39.45
C SER A 5 -7.51 34.85 -38.16
N HIS A 6 -8.40 34.57 -37.20
CA HIS A 6 -8.08 33.67 -36.09
C HIS A 6 -9.30 32.82 -35.68
N LEU A 7 -9.67 31.85 -36.54
CA LEU A 7 -10.68 30.82 -36.25
C LEU A 7 -10.14 29.40 -36.54
N TRP A 8 -8.90 29.12 -36.14
CA TRP A 8 -8.31 27.77 -36.19
C TRP A 8 -7.49 27.44 -34.94
N VAL A 9 -8.06 27.65 -33.74
CA VAL A 9 -7.57 27.01 -32.51
C VAL A 9 -8.78 26.47 -31.75
N GLY A 10 -9.43 25.49 -32.37
CA GLY A 10 -10.63 24.84 -31.85
C GLY A 10 -10.55 23.33 -32.03
N ALA A 11 -9.48 22.68 -31.57
CA ALA A 11 -9.43 21.24 -31.36
C ALA A 11 -8.15 20.86 -30.58
N GLY A 12 -8.26 20.46 -29.31
CA GLY A 12 -7.17 19.70 -28.70
C GLY A 12 -6.96 19.70 -27.18
N THR A 13 -7.72 20.45 -26.36
CA THR A 13 -7.40 20.56 -24.91
C THR A 13 -8.47 20.02 -23.96
N GLY A 14 -9.30 19.07 -24.40
CA GLY A 14 -10.31 18.42 -23.54
C GLY A 14 -9.96 17.00 -23.07
N ALA A 15 -9.04 16.30 -23.74
CA ALA A 15 -8.85 14.86 -23.54
C ALA A 15 -8.00 14.49 -22.29
N GLY A 16 -7.25 15.45 -21.72
CA GLY A 16 -6.45 15.24 -20.51
C GLY A 16 -7.29 15.16 -19.23
N PHE A 17 -8.32 16.00 -19.11
CA PHE A 17 -9.21 16.04 -17.95
C PHE A 17 -10.02 14.76 -17.78
N LEU A 18 -10.44 14.14 -18.89
CA LEU A 18 -11.14 12.85 -18.89
C LEU A 18 -10.26 11.69 -18.38
N ARG A 19 -8.92 11.77 -18.49
CA ARG A 19 -7.99 10.79 -17.91
C ARG A 19 -7.88 10.93 -16.39
N ILE A 20 -7.92 12.16 -15.87
CA ILE A 20 -7.92 12.47 -14.44
C ILE A 20 -9.23 12.02 -13.77
N LEU A 21 -10.37 12.14 -14.46
CA LEU A 21 -11.63 11.59 -13.97
C LEU A 21 -11.60 10.04 -13.84
N ARG A 22 -10.79 9.35 -14.67
CA ARG A 22 -10.59 7.90 -14.58
C ARG A 22 -9.80 7.48 -13.34
N THR A 23 -8.78 8.25 -12.96
CA THR A 23 -7.98 8.02 -11.74
C THR A 23 -8.74 8.42 -10.47
N LEU A 24 -9.55 9.48 -10.53
CA LEU A 24 -10.47 9.85 -9.44
C LEU A 24 -11.57 8.81 -9.20
N ARG A 25 -11.99 8.08 -10.24
CA ARG A 25 -12.94 6.95 -10.10
C ARG A 25 -12.35 5.81 -9.25
N LEU A 26 -11.06 5.51 -9.39
CA LEU A 26 -10.35 4.55 -8.55
C LEU A 26 -10.31 5.02 -7.09
N LEU A 27 -10.07 6.32 -6.85
CA LEU A 27 -10.07 6.92 -5.51
C LEU A 27 -11.45 6.81 -4.82
N ARG A 28 -12.54 6.91 -5.60
CA ARG A 28 -13.92 6.74 -5.09
C ARG A 28 -14.24 5.29 -4.71
N THR A 29 -13.65 4.31 -5.40
CA THR A 29 -13.75 2.88 -5.03
C THR A 29 -13.07 2.60 -3.68
N TYR A 30 -11.95 3.28 -3.37
CA TYR A 30 -11.33 3.19 -2.05
C TYR A 30 -12.21 3.74 -0.93
N GLN A 31 -12.91 4.85 -1.16
CA GLN A 31 -13.83 5.42 -0.17
C GLN A 31 -15.08 4.54 0.06
N LEU A 32 -15.51 3.78 -0.95
CA LEU A 32 -16.58 2.78 -0.81
C LEU A 32 -16.13 1.55 -0.02
N LEU A 33 -14.90 1.09 -0.23
CA LEU A 33 -14.30 0.02 0.58
C LEU A 33 -14.18 0.41 2.05
N ASP A 34 -13.85 1.67 2.36
CA ASP A 34 -13.84 2.16 3.75
C ASP A 34 -15.24 2.24 4.38
N ARG A 35 -16.31 2.34 3.57
CA ARG A 35 -17.69 2.26 4.08
C ARG A 35 -18.19 0.83 4.25
N LEU A 36 -17.82 -0.12 3.38
CA LEU A 36 -18.12 -1.56 3.56
C LEU A 36 -17.41 -2.15 4.78
N ARG A 37 -16.31 -1.53 5.22
CA ARG A 37 -15.52 -1.89 6.40
C ARG A 37 -16.28 -1.79 7.73
N ALA A 38 -17.36 -1.02 7.76
CA ALA A 38 -18.13 -0.75 8.97
C ALA A 38 -19.04 -1.92 9.39
N ASP A 39 -19.36 -2.87 8.50
CA ASP A 39 -20.47 -3.81 8.72
C ASP A 39 -20.05 -5.21 9.22
N PHE A 40 -18.76 -5.58 9.20
CA PHE A 40 -18.33 -6.94 9.59
C PHE A 40 -17.47 -7.00 10.87
N PRO A 41 -18.01 -7.47 12.00
CA PRO A 41 -17.33 -7.43 13.31
C PRO A 41 -16.12 -8.36 13.45
N VAL A 42 -15.98 -9.38 12.57
CA VAL A 42 -14.79 -10.26 12.51
C VAL A 42 -13.57 -9.54 11.92
N PHE A 43 -13.80 -8.51 11.11
CA PHE A 43 -12.73 -7.76 10.46
C PHE A 43 -11.93 -6.91 11.47
N ARG A 44 -12.57 -6.38 12.53
CA ARG A 44 -11.94 -5.46 13.50
C ARG A 44 -10.66 -5.94 14.18
N ARG A 45 -10.40 -7.26 14.24
CA ARG A 45 -9.20 -7.79 14.90
C ARG A 45 -7.99 -7.88 13.97
N ASN A 46 -8.21 -8.13 12.68
CA ASN A 46 -7.16 -8.24 11.66
C ASN A 46 -7.27 -7.11 10.61
N GLU A 47 -8.11 -6.12 10.86
CA GLU A 47 -8.45 -5.04 9.93
C GLU A 47 -7.20 -4.35 9.40
N GLU A 48 -6.25 -4.05 10.30
CA GLU A 48 -4.96 -3.43 10.00
C GLU A 48 -4.13 -4.28 9.01
N VAL A 49 -4.10 -5.60 9.20
CA VAL A 49 -3.36 -6.55 8.33
C VAL A 49 -3.98 -6.51 6.93
N ILE A 50 -5.31 -6.55 6.86
CA ILE A 50 -6.02 -6.63 5.59
C ILE A 50 -5.90 -5.31 4.81
N ILE A 51 -5.99 -4.13 5.44
CA ILE A 51 -5.69 -2.87 4.72
C ILE A 51 -4.22 -2.76 4.30
N ALA A 52 -3.27 -3.20 5.13
CA ALA A 52 -1.87 -3.21 4.72
C ALA A 52 -1.66 -4.09 3.47
N LEU A 53 -2.25 -5.30 3.46
CA LEU A 53 -2.17 -6.22 2.33
C LEU A 53 -2.86 -5.68 1.07
N VAL A 54 -4.09 -5.18 1.19
CA VAL A 54 -4.83 -4.61 0.04
C VAL A 54 -4.08 -3.41 -0.55
N ASN A 55 -3.57 -2.51 0.27
CA ASN A 55 -2.78 -1.38 -0.22
C ASN A 55 -1.51 -1.84 -0.95
N LEU A 56 -0.82 -2.84 -0.43
CA LEU A 56 0.36 -3.41 -1.07
C LEU A 56 0.03 -4.02 -2.44
N VAL A 57 -1.03 -4.83 -2.50
CA VAL A 57 -1.46 -5.47 -3.75
C VAL A 57 -1.85 -4.43 -4.79
N VAL A 58 -2.67 -3.43 -4.45
CA VAL A 58 -3.05 -2.41 -5.43
C VAL A 58 -1.85 -1.59 -5.87
N PHE A 59 -0.92 -1.26 -4.97
CA PHE A 59 0.32 -0.59 -5.33
C PHE A 59 1.11 -1.39 -6.38
N ILE A 60 1.28 -2.71 -6.17
CA ILE A 60 1.96 -3.59 -7.13
C ILE A 60 1.27 -3.52 -8.50
N PHE A 61 -0.04 -3.75 -8.56
CA PHE A 61 -0.77 -3.73 -9.85
C PHE A 61 -0.69 -2.37 -10.57
N VAL A 62 -0.80 -1.26 -9.83
CA VAL A 62 -0.71 0.08 -10.40
C VAL A 62 0.68 0.36 -10.93
N MET A 63 1.73 0.09 -10.14
CA MET A 63 3.11 0.35 -10.54
C MET A 63 3.54 -0.56 -11.69
N THR A 64 3.15 -1.83 -11.68
CA THR A 64 3.37 -2.75 -12.81
C THR A 64 2.70 -2.24 -14.08
N GLY A 65 1.46 -1.73 -13.99
CA GLY A 65 0.78 -1.11 -15.14
C GLY A 65 1.53 0.11 -15.69
N ILE A 66 2.06 0.96 -14.81
CA ILE A 66 2.86 2.14 -15.21
C ILE A 66 4.18 1.71 -15.86
N VAL A 67 4.89 0.76 -15.26
CA VAL A 67 6.15 0.23 -15.79
C VAL A 67 5.94 -0.37 -17.18
N TYR A 68 4.93 -1.24 -17.33
CA TYR A 68 4.61 -1.85 -18.61
C TYR A 68 4.25 -0.79 -19.66
N ALA A 69 3.35 0.14 -19.33
CA ALA A 69 2.91 1.18 -20.27
C ALA A 69 4.04 2.12 -20.71
N THR A 70 5.05 2.34 -19.88
CA THR A 70 6.16 3.26 -20.19
C THR A 70 7.33 2.57 -20.90
N GLN A 71 7.55 1.27 -20.67
CA GLN A 71 8.80 0.62 -21.05
C GLN A 71 8.64 -0.55 -22.01
N HIS A 72 7.43 -1.08 -22.20
CA HIS A 72 7.19 -2.19 -23.12
C HIS A 72 7.66 -1.92 -24.56
N GLN A 73 7.59 -0.67 -25.03
CA GLN A 73 8.05 -0.30 -26.37
C GLN A 73 9.53 0.10 -26.44
N THR A 74 10.12 0.51 -25.31
CA THR A 74 11.43 1.15 -25.28
C THR A 74 12.52 0.21 -24.77
N ASN A 75 12.16 -0.75 -23.94
CA ASN A 75 13.08 -1.61 -23.21
C ASN A 75 12.91 -3.07 -23.65
N PRO A 76 13.91 -3.68 -24.29
CA PRO A 76 13.82 -5.09 -24.71
C PRO A 76 13.73 -6.06 -23.54
N ALA A 77 14.10 -5.66 -22.32
CA ALA A 77 13.98 -6.49 -21.12
C ALA A 77 12.54 -6.62 -20.60
N ILE A 78 11.59 -5.80 -21.08
CA ILE A 78 10.18 -5.83 -20.66
C ILE A 78 9.32 -6.21 -21.86
N GLY A 79 9.23 -7.52 -22.14
CA GLY A 79 8.45 -8.05 -23.25
C GLY A 79 6.98 -8.24 -22.91
N ASN A 80 6.68 -8.68 -21.69
CA ASN A 80 5.34 -9.02 -21.23
C ASN A 80 4.98 -8.31 -19.92
N TYR A 81 3.70 -8.35 -19.55
CA TYR A 81 3.22 -7.81 -18.27
C TYR A 81 3.88 -8.50 -17.06
N VAL A 82 4.22 -9.78 -17.19
CA VAL A 82 4.91 -10.57 -16.16
C VAL A 82 6.30 -10.01 -15.86
N ASP A 83 7.04 -9.54 -16.87
CA ASP A 83 8.39 -8.99 -16.70
C ASP A 83 8.33 -7.65 -15.93
N ALA A 84 7.33 -6.83 -16.24
CA ALA A 84 7.04 -5.61 -15.48
C ALA A 84 6.62 -5.91 -14.03
N LEU A 85 5.84 -6.97 -13.82
CA LEU A 85 5.42 -7.40 -12.48
C LEU A 85 6.63 -7.87 -11.68
N TYR A 86 7.48 -8.67 -12.30
CA TYR A 86 8.73 -9.16 -11.71
C TYR A 86 9.63 -8.00 -11.28
N PHE A 87 9.87 -7.00 -12.14
CA PHE A 87 10.61 -5.79 -11.77
C PHE A 87 9.98 -5.08 -10.55
N THR A 88 8.66 -4.94 -10.55
CA THR A 88 7.93 -4.24 -9.48
C THR A 88 8.08 -4.98 -8.15
N VAL A 89 7.87 -6.29 -8.15
CA VAL A 89 7.95 -7.13 -6.94
C VAL A 89 9.37 -7.21 -6.41
N THR A 90 10.37 -7.44 -7.26
CA THR A 90 11.79 -7.51 -6.87
C THR A 90 12.31 -6.18 -6.33
N SER A 91 11.87 -5.05 -6.90
CA SER A 91 12.21 -3.71 -6.40
C SER A 91 11.53 -3.41 -5.06
N LEU A 92 10.24 -3.72 -4.93
CA LEU A 92 9.46 -3.47 -3.71
C LEU A 92 9.95 -4.32 -2.53
N THR A 93 10.28 -5.58 -2.78
CA THR A 93 10.84 -6.51 -1.78
C THR A 93 12.31 -6.22 -1.49
N THR A 94 12.90 -5.20 -2.11
CA THR A 94 14.33 -4.85 -2.01
C THR A 94 15.28 -5.97 -2.38
N THR A 95 14.81 -6.98 -3.11
CA THR A 95 15.66 -8.08 -3.59
C THR A 95 16.55 -7.60 -4.74
N GLY A 96 15.97 -6.83 -5.68
CA GLY A 96 16.71 -6.06 -6.68
C GLY A 96 17.76 -6.85 -7.47
N TYR A 97 17.39 -7.97 -8.11
CA TYR A 97 18.32 -8.83 -8.87
C TYR A 97 19.13 -8.09 -9.95
N GLY A 98 18.57 -7.00 -10.51
CA GLY A 98 19.27 -6.14 -11.47
C GLY A 98 19.34 -6.69 -12.89
N ASP A 99 18.72 -7.84 -13.15
CA ASP A 99 18.52 -8.45 -14.46
C ASP A 99 17.57 -7.62 -15.35
N ILE A 100 16.52 -7.06 -14.76
CA ILE A 100 15.58 -6.14 -15.43
C ILE A 100 15.69 -4.77 -14.78
N THR A 101 15.99 -3.74 -15.57
CA THR A 101 16.07 -2.35 -15.10
C THR A 101 15.36 -1.40 -16.06
N LEU A 102 14.80 -0.33 -15.50
CA LEU A 102 14.10 0.72 -16.26
C LEU A 102 15.11 1.64 -16.96
N GLN A 103 15.01 1.75 -18.28
CA GLN A 103 15.92 2.57 -19.08
C GLN A 103 15.44 4.02 -19.16
N GLY A 104 16.39 4.95 -19.36
CA GLY A 104 16.15 6.38 -19.50
C GLY A 104 15.87 7.11 -18.17
N THR A 105 15.87 8.45 -18.23
CA THR A 105 15.68 9.30 -17.03
C THR A 105 14.29 9.11 -16.41
N GLY A 106 13.25 8.99 -17.22
CA GLY A 106 11.88 8.74 -16.75
C GLY A 106 11.75 7.36 -16.07
N GLY A 107 12.39 6.34 -16.64
CA GLY A 107 12.44 5.00 -16.03
C GLY A 107 13.12 5.00 -14.67
N ARG A 108 14.27 5.66 -14.56
CA ARG A 108 14.99 5.80 -13.28
C ARG A 108 14.15 6.52 -12.22
N LEU A 109 13.42 7.58 -12.60
CA LEU A 109 12.55 8.29 -11.67
C LEU A 109 11.39 7.39 -11.18
N ILE A 110 10.82 6.57 -12.07
CA ILE A 110 9.82 5.56 -11.70
C ILE A 110 10.43 4.52 -10.75
N SER A 111 11.64 4.02 -11.01
CA SER A 111 12.34 3.09 -10.10
C SER A 111 12.45 3.66 -8.69
N VAL A 112 12.88 4.93 -8.56
CA VAL A 112 13.03 5.59 -7.26
C VAL A 112 11.69 5.66 -6.52
N VAL A 113 10.59 5.98 -7.22
CA VAL A 113 9.25 5.98 -6.63
C VAL A 113 8.83 4.58 -6.19
N VAL A 114 9.06 3.55 -7.02
CA VAL A 114 8.77 2.14 -6.67
C VAL A 114 9.53 1.74 -5.41
N MET A 115 10.81 2.11 -5.30
CA MET A 115 11.65 1.76 -4.15
C MET A 115 11.16 2.46 -2.86
N ILE A 116 10.95 3.77 -2.88
CA ILE A 116 10.53 4.53 -1.68
C ILE A 116 9.14 4.07 -1.22
N CYS A 117 8.16 4.02 -2.12
CA CYS A 117 6.80 3.62 -1.78
C CYS A 117 6.71 2.11 -1.48
N GLY A 118 7.48 1.28 -2.17
CA GLY A 118 7.46 -0.16 -1.99
C GLY A 118 8.00 -0.58 -0.63
N VAL A 119 9.17 -0.05 -0.23
CA VAL A 119 9.76 -0.32 1.08
C VAL A 119 8.83 0.11 2.22
N THR A 120 8.24 1.30 2.13
CA THR A 120 7.34 1.80 3.17
C THR A 120 6.10 0.93 3.34
N LEU A 121 5.50 0.45 2.24
CA LEU A 121 4.34 -0.46 2.30
C LEU A 121 4.72 -1.85 2.78
N PHE A 122 5.86 -2.39 2.35
CA PHE A 122 6.35 -3.69 2.78
C PHE A 122 6.66 -3.70 4.29
N LEU A 123 7.37 -2.69 4.78
CA LEU A 123 7.65 -2.52 6.21
C LEU A 123 6.37 -2.37 7.02
N ARG A 124 5.38 -1.62 6.52
CA ARG A 124 4.09 -1.49 7.19
C ARG A 124 3.38 -2.85 7.31
N LEU A 125 3.38 -3.66 6.25
CA LEU A 125 2.81 -5.00 6.30
C LEU A 125 3.55 -5.88 7.32
N ALA A 126 4.88 -5.88 7.30
CA ALA A 126 5.69 -6.63 8.25
C ALA A 126 5.42 -6.20 9.71
N GLN A 127 5.38 -4.89 9.99
CA GLN A 127 5.09 -4.37 11.33
C GLN A 127 3.74 -4.81 11.87
N VAL A 128 2.72 -4.83 11.00
CA VAL A 128 1.37 -5.23 11.40
C VAL A 128 1.29 -6.75 11.57
N LEU A 129 1.97 -7.52 10.73
CA LEU A 129 2.01 -8.98 10.79
C LEU A 129 2.77 -9.51 12.01
N PHE A 130 3.88 -8.86 12.37
CA PHE A 130 4.68 -9.18 13.55
C PHE A 130 4.29 -8.38 14.81
N ARG A 131 3.16 -7.67 14.78
CA ARG A 131 2.71 -6.90 15.95
C ARG A 131 2.36 -7.90 17.06
N PRO A 132 3.04 -7.87 18.22
CA PRO A 132 2.72 -8.78 19.31
C PRO A 132 1.27 -8.55 19.74
N TYR A 133 0.50 -9.64 19.75
CA TYR A 133 -0.87 -9.63 20.21
C TYR A 133 -0.90 -9.14 21.68
N LYS A 134 -1.71 -8.13 21.97
CA LYS A 134 -1.89 -7.60 23.34
C LYS A 134 -3.29 -7.88 23.83
N VAL A 135 -3.39 -8.38 25.06
CA VAL A 135 -4.67 -8.59 25.74
C VAL A 135 -5.12 -7.31 26.42
N ARG A 136 -6.44 -7.08 26.45
CA ARG A 136 -7.02 -5.98 27.22
C ARG A 136 -7.44 -6.51 28.58
N PHE A 137 -6.69 -6.16 29.62
CA PHE A 137 -6.98 -6.51 31.00
C PHE A 137 -6.66 -5.28 31.88
N PRO A 138 -7.65 -4.70 32.60
CA PRO A 138 -7.40 -3.53 33.43
C PRO A 138 -6.57 -3.90 34.65
N CYS A 139 -5.42 -3.25 34.84
CA CYS A 139 -4.65 -3.41 36.08
C CYS A 139 -5.42 -2.79 37.26
N PRO A 140 -5.62 -3.52 38.38
CA PRO A 140 -6.37 -3.03 39.53
C PRO A 140 -5.70 -1.85 40.26
N THR A 141 -4.39 -1.68 40.10
CA THR A 141 -3.62 -0.64 40.82
C THR A 141 -3.43 0.63 40.00
N CYS A 142 -2.92 0.52 38.76
CA CYS A 142 -2.55 1.68 37.94
C CYS A 142 -3.49 1.95 36.76
N GLY A 143 -4.46 1.07 36.50
CA GLY A 143 -5.40 1.23 35.39
C GLY A 143 -4.83 0.99 34.00
N LEU A 144 -3.58 0.50 33.86
CA LEU A 144 -3.04 0.11 32.56
C LEU A 144 -3.90 -0.99 31.92
N GLN A 145 -4.35 -0.75 30.69
CA GLN A 145 -5.36 -1.59 30.01
C GLN A 145 -4.78 -2.67 29.10
N ARG A 146 -3.54 -2.50 28.60
CA ARG A 146 -2.95 -3.39 27.58
C ARG A 146 -1.71 -4.08 28.12
N HIS A 147 -1.73 -5.40 28.15
CA HIS A 147 -0.62 -6.24 28.63
C HIS A 147 -0.24 -7.28 27.58
N GLU A 148 0.95 -7.87 27.74
CA GLU A 148 1.33 -9.10 27.04
C GLU A 148 0.41 -10.26 27.53
N PRO A 149 0.09 -11.23 26.67
CA PRO A 149 -0.84 -12.31 27.00
C PRO A 149 -0.36 -13.18 28.18
N ASP A 150 0.95 -13.32 28.33
CA ASP A 150 1.65 -14.09 29.36
C ASP A 150 2.15 -13.21 30.53
N ALA A 151 1.70 -11.96 30.64
CA ALA A 151 2.15 -11.05 31.67
C ALA A 151 1.66 -11.44 33.07
N VAL A 152 2.55 -12.01 33.89
CA VAL A 152 2.29 -12.28 35.33
C VAL A 152 2.32 -10.99 36.16
N HIS A 153 3.02 -9.95 35.69
CA HIS A 153 3.14 -8.67 36.39
C HIS A 153 2.82 -7.50 35.47
N CYS A 154 2.21 -6.45 36.02
CA CYS A 154 1.95 -5.21 35.29
C CYS A 154 3.26 -4.49 34.94
N LYS A 155 3.48 -4.20 33.66
CA LYS A 155 4.67 -3.49 33.17
C LYS A 155 4.85 -2.07 33.76
N ALA A 156 3.76 -1.42 34.18
CA ALA A 156 3.81 -0.07 34.71
C ALA A 156 4.05 -0.01 36.24
N CYS A 157 3.43 -0.90 37.02
CA CYS A 157 3.44 -0.81 38.49
C CYS A 157 3.93 -2.07 39.21
N GLY A 158 4.23 -3.16 38.51
CA GLY A 158 4.73 -4.40 39.10
C GLY A 158 3.69 -5.25 39.82
N THR A 159 2.42 -4.83 39.92
CA THR A 159 1.35 -5.63 40.56
C THR A 159 1.17 -6.95 39.82
N ALA A 160 1.04 -8.06 40.56
CA ALA A 160 0.71 -9.36 39.99
C ALA A 160 -0.67 -9.31 39.29
N LEU A 161 -0.70 -9.72 38.03
CA LEU A 161 -1.89 -9.81 37.20
C LEU A 161 -2.29 -11.29 37.08
N ASN A 162 -3.58 -11.58 37.25
CA ASN A 162 -4.15 -12.90 37.02
C ASN A 162 -4.99 -12.86 35.74
N ILE A 163 -4.29 -12.84 34.60
CA ILE A 163 -4.93 -12.85 33.29
C ILE A 163 -5.38 -14.30 33.02
N PRO A 164 -6.67 -14.56 32.75
CA PRO A 164 -7.13 -15.91 32.46
C PRO A 164 -6.51 -16.38 31.14
N ASP A 165 -5.79 -17.49 31.20
CA ASP A 165 -5.19 -18.14 30.05
C ASP A 165 -5.95 -19.45 29.75
N GLU A 166 -6.11 -19.78 28.46
CA GLU A 166 -6.86 -20.97 28.03
C GLU A 166 -6.03 -22.26 28.16
N GLY A 167 -4.79 -22.19 28.67
CA GLY A 167 -3.93 -23.34 28.94
C GLY A 167 -3.40 -24.03 27.69
N ALA A 168 -3.30 -23.30 26.58
CA ALA A 168 -2.76 -23.81 25.32
C ALA A 168 -1.22 -23.70 25.31
N TYR A 169 -0.55 -24.60 26.03
CA TYR A 169 0.88 -24.89 25.88
C TYR A 169 1.09 -26.34 25.48
#